data_AF-A0A2D7IFJ2-F1
#
_entry.id   AF-A0A2D7IFJ2-F1
#
_cell.length_a   1.000
_cell.length_b   1.000
_cell.length_c   1.000
_cell.angle_alpha   90.00
_cell.angle_beta   90.00
_cell.angle_gamma   90.00
#
_symmetry.space_group_name_H-M   'P 1'
#
loop_
_entity.id
_entity.type
_entity.pdbx_description
1 polymer ?
#
loop_
_entity_poly.entity_id
_entity_poly.type
_entity_poly.pdbx_seq_one_letter_code
_entity_poly.pdbx_strand_id
1 'polypeptide(L)'
;MRKHHNRLFYGKYTHKCKFTMPFAFRLYPTSDDNLFRTVKHSGQQDQIRLAKFLLEHRDKFQFRIATDNNIFNTGKKYNGNVSFYCNFDFAMFAIKTFWDDLYDVQSVDLDNVQLIDKNTVICKRLPHNKYEYQVHVNGYLHKKITTHERTALANLIYDNERVKIASHTLRDFLSGTKNYCWGGYFYIEDEKMLSAIYMVSKNIIDKVKRYVKA
;
A
#
# COMPACT_ATOMS: atom_id res chain seq x y z
N MET A 1 7.94 7.02 0.26
CA MET A 1 7.89 5.64 0.83
C MET A 1 6.65 5.51 1.72
N ARG A 2 6.14 4.27 1.94
CA ARG A 2 4.83 3.85 2.51
C ARG A 2 3.65 3.69 1.52
N LYS A 3 3.85 2.97 0.41
CA LYS A 3 2.75 2.63 -0.55
C LYS A 3 1.90 1.40 -0.15
N HIS A 4 2.34 0.57 0.81
CA HIS A 4 1.65 -0.67 1.16
C HIS A 4 0.50 -0.51 2.16
N HIS A 5 0.62 0.37 3.17
CA HIS A 5 -0.39 0.53 4.22
C HIS A 5 -1.74 1.05 3.70
N ASN A 6 -1.72 1.88 2.65
CA ASN A 6 -2.93 2.43 2.07
C ASN A 6 -3.68 1.39 1.21
N ARG A 7 -3.03 0.32 0.73
CA ARG A 7 -3.68 -0.66 -0.14
C ARG A 7 -4.81 -1.43 0.57
N LEU A 8 -4.66 -1.72 1.86
CA LEU A 8 -5.70 -2.40 2.65
C LEU A 8 -6.93 -1.50 2.84
N PHE A 9 -6.71 -0.22 3.10
CA PHE A 9 -7.77 0.77 3.32
C PHE A 9 -8.45 1.26 2.03
N TYR A 10 -7.82 1.09 0.86
CA TYR A 10 -8.42 1.46 -0.43
C TYR A 10 -8.81 0.24 -1.29
N GLY A 11 -8.74 -0.99 -0.75
CA GLY A 11 -9.00 -2.20 -1.55
C GLY A 11 -9.53 -3.42 -0.80
N LYS A 12 -9.66 -3.38 0.53
CA LYS A 12 -10.30 -4.44 1.34
C LYS A 12 -11.24 -3.87 2.40
N TYR A 13 -10.81 -2.82 3.08
CA TYR A 13 -11.56 -2.17 4.15
C TYR A 13 -11.97 -0.76 3.73
N THR A 14 -13.09 -0.28 4.24
CA THR A 14 -13.70 1.00 3.84
C THR A 14 -13.53 2.08 4.89
N HIS A 15 -13.17 1.68 6.12
CA HIS A 15 -13.04 2.57 7.27
C HIS A 15 -11.70 2.38 7.97
N LYS A 16 -11.14 3.51 8.40
CA LYS A 16 -9.93 3.58 9.21
C LYS A 16 -10.24 4.41 10.45
N CYS A 17 -10.20 3.77 11.60
CA CYS A 17 -10.37 4.44 12.89
C CYS A 17 -9.00 4.53 13.56
N LYS A 18 -8.65 5.71 14.07
CA LYS A 18 -7.43 5.93 14.85
C LYS A 18 -7.80 6.26 16.29
N PHE A 19 -7.08 5.65 17.21
CA PHE A 19 -7.25 5.81 18.64
C PHE A 19 -5.94 6.22 19.30
N THR A 20 -6.00 7.17 20.22
CA THR A 20 -4.87 7.60 21.05
C THR A 20 -4.77 6.66 22.24
N MET A 21 -3.89 5.66 22.13
CA MET A 21 -3.69 4.64 23.16
C MET A 21 -2.20 4.58 23.54
N PRO A 22 -1.73 5.48 24.44
CA PRO A 22 -0.33 5.58 24.82
C PRO A 22 0.29 4.28 25.32
N PHE A 23 -0.51 3.37 25.89
CA PHE A 23 -0.07 2.08 26.39
C PHE A 23 0.11 1.02 25.29
N ALA A 24 -0.45 1.21 24.09
CA ALA A 24 -0.57 0.16 23.09
C ALA A 24 0.78 -0.35 22.55
N PHE A 25 1.85 0.45 22.58
CA PHE A 25 3.17 0.00 22.15
C PHE A 25 3.70 -1.17 22.99
N ARG A 26 3.23 -1.32 24.23
CA ARG A 26 3.60 -2.42 25.13
C ARG A 26 3.02 -3.77 24.71
N LEU A 27 2.08 -3.78 23.77
CA LEU A 27 1.52 -5.00 23.19
C LEU A 27 2.41 -5.60 22.09
N TYR A 28 3.51 -4.93 21.71
CA TYR A 28 4.45 -5.48 20.74
C TYR A 28 5.36 -6.54 21.38
N PRO A 29 5.62 -7.69 20.74
CA PRO A 29 5.06 -8.11 19.44
C PRO A 29 3.60 -8.53 19.55
N THR A 30 2.78 -8.23 18.54
CA THR A 30 1.34 -8.52 18.57
C THR A 30 1.03 -9.96 18.10
N SER A 31 1.81 -10.94 18.54
CA SER A 31 1.53 -12.36 18.33
C SER A 31 0.45 -12.84 19.31
N ASP A 32 -0.28 -13.91 18.96
CA ASP A 32 -1.34 -14.45 19.82
C ASP A 32 -0.80 -14.81 21.21
N ASP A 33 0.35 -15.50 21.27
CA ASP A 33 1.01 -15.85 22.52
C ASP A 33 1.31 -14.62 23.40
N ASN A 34 1.81 -13.53 22.82
CA ASN A 34 2.13 -12.32 23.58
C ASN A 34 0.87 -11.60 24.07
N LEU A 35 -0.17 -11.57 23.25
CA LEU A 35 -1.47 -11.01 23.65
C LEU A 35 -2.10 -11.86 24.77
N PHE A 36 -2.06 -13.19 24.68
CA PHE A 36 -2.54 -14.07 25.74
C PHE A 36 -1.77 -13.87 27.05
N ARG A 37 -0.44 -13.72 27.00
CA ARG A 37 0.38 -13.39 28.17
C ARG A 37 0.00 -12.03 28.75
N THR A 38 -0.25 -11.03 27.90
CA THR A 38 -0.69 -9.70 28.35
C THR A 38 -2.02 -9.80 29.09
N VAL A 39 -2.98 -10.56 28.55
CA VAL A 39 -4.29 -10.77 29.20
C VAL A 39 -4.15 -11.46 30.57
N LYS A 40 -3.23 -12.41 30.71
CA LYS A 40 -3.03 -13.16 31.97
C LYS A 40 -2.18 -12.44 33.02
N HIS A 41 -1.22 -11.63 32.59
CA HIS A 41 -0.14 -11.16 33.48
C HIS A 41 0.02 -9.64 33.51
N SER A 42 -0.63 -8.88 32.63
CA SER A 42 -0.58 -7.42 32.72
C SER A 42 -1.40 -6.92 33.90
N GLY A 43 -0.86 -5.97 34.67
CA GLY A 43 -1.62 -5.25 35.70
C GLY A 43 -2.40 -4.04 35.15
N GLN A 44 -2.30 -3.75 33.85
CA GLN A 44 -2.91 -2.56 33.25
C GLN A 44 -4.18 -2.92 32.49
N GLN A 45 -5.33 -2.47 33.01
CA GLN A 45 -6.65 -2.79 32.46
C GLN A 45 -6.80 -2.41 30.99
N ASP A 46 -6.25 -1.28 30.56
CA ASP A 46 -6.34 -0.84 29.17
C ASP A 46 -5.56 -1.74 28.22
N GLN A 47 -4.41 -2.27 28.66
CA GLN A 47 -3.66 -3.25 27.88
C GLN A 47 -4.42 -4.56 27.77
N ILE A 48 -5.02 -5.03 28.86
CA ILE A 48 -5.82 -6.27 28.88
C ILE A 48 -7.02 -6.11 27.94
N ARG A 49 -7.74 -4.98 28.04
CA ARG A 49 -8.91 -4.66 27.22
C ARG A 49 -8.57 -4.66 25.73
N LEU A 50 -7.51 -3.96 25.33
CA LEU A 50 -7.07 -3.94 23.95
C LEU A 50 -6.58 -5.32 23.49
N ALA A 51 -5.80 -6.05 24.32
CA ALA A 51 -5.31 -7.38 23.95
C ALA A 51 -6.44 -8.40 23.74
N LYS A 52 -7.46 -8.41 24.60
CA LYS A 52 -8.68 -9.23 24.42
C LYS A 52 -9.39 -8.88 23.11
N PHE A 53 -9.62 -7.60 22.87
CA PHE A 53 -10.26 -7.12 21.64
C PHE A 53 -9.50 -7.56 20.38
N LEU A 54 -8.15 -7.47 20.39
CA LEU A 54 -7.31 -7.90 19.28
C LEU A 54 -7.37 -9.42 19.05
N LEU A 55 -7.45 -10.23 20.12
CA LEU A 55 -7.55 -11.69 20.01
C LEU A 55 -8.93 -12.13 19.48
N GLU A 56 -10.01 -11.57 20.02
CA GLU A 56 -11.39 -11.99 19.74
C GLU A 56 -11.87 -11.65 18.33
N HIS A 57 -11.25 -10.66 17.67
CA HIS A 57 -11.75 -10.10 16.41
C HIS A 57 -10.69 -10.00 15.31
N ARG A 58 -9.57 -10.71 15.47
CA ARG A 58 -8.37 -10.58 14.61
C ARG A 58 -8.64 -10.80 13.11
N ASP A 59 -9.65 -11.58 12.79
CA ASP A 59 -10.10 -11.91 11.44
C ASP A 59 -10.92 -10.78 10.78
N LYS A 60 -11.56 -9.92 11.58
CA LYS A 60 -12.50 -8.88 11.11
C LYS A 60 -11.83 -7.59 10.66
N PHE A 61 -10.57 -7.35 11.04
CA PHE A 61 -9.86 -6.11 10.74
C PHE A 61 -8.37 -6.33 10.54
N GLN A 62 -7.69 -5.27 10.10
CA GLN A 62 -6.24 -5.16 10.19
C GLN A 62 -5.90 -4.00 11.10
N PHE A 63 -4.78 -4.07 11.80
CA PHE A 63 -4.38 -3.00 12.69
C PHE A 63 -2.91 -2.66 12.63
N ARG A 64 -2.61 -1.45 13.07
CA ARG A 64 -1.26 -0.96 13.20
C ARG A 64 -1.12 -0.19 14.49
N ILE A 65 -0.15 -0.59 15.30
CA ILE A 65 0.32 0.18 16.44
C ILE A 65 1.48 1.04 15.95
N ALA A 66 1.40 2.34 16.18
CA ALA A 66 2.44 3.29 15.83
C ALA A 66 2.77 4.15 17.05
N THR A 67 4.05 4.26 17.38
CA THR A 67 4.53 5.32 18.26
C THR A 67 4.75 6.55 17.39
N ASP A 68 4.09 7.66 17.71
CA ASP A 68 4.40 8.92 17.03
C ASP A 68 5.70 9.48 17.62
N ASN A 69 6.78 9.43 16.85
CA ASN A 69 8.08 9.98 17.26
C ASN A 69 8.11 11.52 17.18
N ASN A 70 7.04 12.17 16.73
CA ASN A 70 6.98 13.63 16.56
C ASN A 70 6.88 14.43 17.88
N ILE A 71 7.02 13.79 19.04
CA ILE A 71 6.92 14.43 20.35
C ILE A 71 8.28 14.49 21.07
N PHE A 72 9.39 14.35 20.35
CA PHE A 72 10.70 14.67 20.95
C PHE A 72 10.91 16.19 21.14
N ASN A 73 10.13 17.05 20.47
CA ASN A 73 10.31 18.52 20.50
C ASN A 73 9.28 19.31 21.31
N THR A 74 8.32 18.68 22.00
CA THR A 74 7.24 19.42 22.71
C THR A 74 7.01 18.99 24.16
N GLY A 75 7.89 18.14 24.73
CA GLY A 75 7.80 17.76 26.15
C GLY A 75 6.56 16.96 26.55
N LYS A 76 5.76 16.49 25.58
CA LYS A 76 4.56 15.67 25.83
C LYS A 76 4.88 14.16 25.72
N LYS A 77 4.20 13.38 26.56
CA LYS A 77 4.29 11.91 26.67
C LYS A 77 4.17 11.21 25.31
N TYR A 78 4.76 10.01 25.22
CA TYR A 78 4.56 9.06 24.13
C TYR A 78 3.07 8.96 23.72
N ASN A 79 2.73 9.40 22.50
CA ASN A 79 1.41 9.13 21.93
C ASN A 79 1.51 7.85 21.09
N GLY A 80 1.28 6.72 21.75
CA GLY A 80 0.95 5.48 21.08
C GLY A 80 -0.40 5.64 20.38
N ASN A 81 -0.45 5.35 19.09
CA ASN A 81 -1.66 5.40 18.29
C ASN A 81 -1.95 4.01 17.73
N VAL A 82 -3.21 3.60 17.78
CA VAL A 82 -3.68 2.38 17.15
C VAL A 82 -4.59 2.74 16.00
N SER A 83 -4.28 2.25 14.80
CA SER A 83 -5.15 2.38 13.63
C SER A 83 -5.79 1.03 13.33
N PHE A 84 -7.11 0.99 13.27
CA PHE A 84 -7.89 -0.15 12.78
C PHE A 84 -8.38 0.13 11.36
N TYR A 85 -8.23 -0.85 10.47
CA TYR A 85 -8.73 -0.86 9.10
C TYR A 85 -9.80 -1.93 9.01
N CYS A 86 -11.04 -1.54 8.80
CA CYS A 86 -12.21 -2.41 8.90
C CYS A 86 -13.38 -1.94 8.02
N ASN A 87 -14.45 -2.74 7.95
CA ASN A 87 -15.70 -2.33 7.31
C ASN A 87 -16.54 -1.46 8.25
N PHE A 88 -17.59 -0.83 7.73
CA PHE A 88 -18.43 0.10 8.47
C PHE A 88 -18.94 -0.45 9.81
N ASP A 89 -19.52 -1.65 9.81
CA ASP A 89 -20.10 -2.24 11.03
C ASP A 89 -19.05 -2.43 12.13
N PHE A 90 -17.86 -2.93 11.76
CA PHE A 90 -16.79 -3.15 12.72
C PHE A 90 -16.11 -1.83 13.12
N ALA A 91 -16.06 -0.84 12.24
CA ALA A 91 -15.62 0.51 12.58
C ALA A 91 -16.51 1.12 13.65
N MET A 92 -17.83 1.05 13.47
CA MET A 92 -18.79 1.52 14.47
C MET A 92 -18.67 0.75 15.78
N PHE A 93 -18.45 -0.57 15.72
CA PHE A 93 -18.21 -1.38 16.91
C PHE A 93 -16.93 -0.97 17.66
N ALA A 94 -15.82 -0.78 16.94
CA ALA A 94 -14.56 -0.34 17.53
C ALA A 94 -14.66 1.08 18.10
N ILE A 95 -15.32 2.00 17.40
CA ILE A 95 -15.58 3.37 17.85
C ILE A 95 -16.39 3.36 19.14
N LYS A 96 -17.49 2.59 19.21
CA LYS A 96 -18.27 2.45 20.45
C LYS A 96 -17.44 1.84 21.58
N THR A 97 -16.58 0.87 21.25
CA THR A 97 -15.75 0.19 22.24
C THR A 97 -14.66 1.09 22.79
N PHE A 98 -14.07 1.99 22.01
CA PHE A 98 -12.94 2.82 22.42
C PHE A 98 -13.22 4.31 22.20
N TRP A 99 -14.45 4.73 22.50
CA TRP A 99 -14.95 6.08 22.21
C TRP A 99 -14.06 7.18 22.80
N ASP A 100 -13.68 7.02 24.06
CA ASP A 100 -12.89 8.01 24.80
C ASP A 100 -11.46 8.16 24.23
N ASP A 101 -10.96 7.14 23.54
CA ASP A 101 -9.65 7.14 22.90
C ASP A 101 -9.71 7.60 21.43
N LEU A 102 -10.90 7.82 20.86
CA LEU A 102 -11.07 8.10 19.44
C LEU A 102 -10.38 9.43 19.04
N TYR A 103 -9.53 9.34 18.02
CA TYR A 103 -8.78 10.49 17.49
C TYR A 103 -9.25 10.93 16.10
N ASP A 104 -9.47 9.98 15.19
CA ASP A 104 -9.76 10.28 13.78
C ASP A 104 -10.49 9.10 13.14
N VAL A 105 -11.41 9.41 12.22
CA VAL A 105 -12.11 8.43 11.40
C VAL A 105 -12.01 8.87 9.96
N GLN A 106 -11.51 7.96 9.12
CA GLN A 106 -11.48 8.13 7.68
C GLN A 106 -12.36 7.05 7.07
N SER A 107 -13.27 7.44 6.20
CA SER A 107 -14.03 6.53 5.34
C SER A 107 -13.59 6.73 3.89
N VAL A 108 -13.74 5.68 3.10
CA VAL A 108 -13.68 5.78 1.66
C VAL A 108 -15.10 5.80 1.13
N ASP A 109 -15.38 6.73 0.22
CA ASP A 109 -16.66 6.83 -0.46
C ASP A 109 -16.93 5.55 -1.27
N LEU A 110 -17.91 4.77 -0.82
CA LEU A 110 -18.22 3.45 -1.36
C LEU A 110 -18.83 3.52 -2.76
N ASP A 111 -19.51 4.62 -3.09
CA ASP A 111 -20.12 4.83 -4.41
C ASP A 111 -19.04 4.90 -5.52
N ASN A 112 -17.79 5.20 -5.12
CA ASN A 112 -16.62 5.26 -5.99
C ASN A 112 -15.65 4.06 -5.83
N VAL A 113 -15.88 3.14 -4.88
CA VAL A 113 -14.90 2.08 -4.49
C VAL A 113 -15.30 0.67 -4.92
N GLN A 114 -16.60 0.39 -5.11
CA GLN A 114 -17.06 -0.95 -5.52
C GLN A 114 -16.55 -1.39 -6.91
N LEU A 115 -15.93 -0.50 -7.69
CA LEU A 115 -15.43 -0.73 -9.04
C LEU A 115 -13.89 -0.75 -9.17
N ILE A 116 -13.15 -0.68 -8.06
CA ILE A 116 -11.67 -0.62 -8.11
C ILE A 116 -11.11 -2.04 -8.21
N ASP A 117 -10.77 -2.48 -9.41
CA ASP A 117 -9.99 -3.71 -9.63
C ASP A 117 -8.74 -3.75 -8.70
N LYS A 118 -8.26 -4.95 -8.35
CA LYS A 118 -7.12 -5.19 -7.42
C LYS A 118 -5.82 -4.44 -7.78
N ASN A 119 -5.76 -3.95 -9.02
CA ASN A 119 -4.66 -3.21 -9.61
C ASN A 119 -4.97 -1.73 -9.87
N THR A 120 -6.15 -1.24 -9.51
CA THR A 120 -6.54 0.16 -9.66
C THR A 120 -6.26 0.94 -8.37
N VAL A 121 -5.81 2.18 -8.52
CA VAL A 121 -5.45 3.10 -7.44
C VAL A 121 -6.15 4.42 -7.70
N ILE A 122 -7.09 4.80 -6.84
CA ILE A 122 -7.67 6.15 -6.88
C ILE A 122 -6.65 7.16 -6.32
N CYS A 123 -6.49 8.28 -7.01
CA CYS A 123 -5.55 9.34 -6.61
C CYS A 123 -6.12 10.74 -6.90
N LYS A 124 -5.80 11.72 -6.05
CA LYS A 124 -6.15 13.14 -6.32
C LYS A 124 -5.42 13.71 -7.54
N ARG A 125 -4.27 13.12 -7.88
CA ARG A 125 -3.37 13.57 -8.93
C ARG A 125 -2.64 12.38 -9.53
N LEU A 126 -2.64 12.28 -10.85
CA LEU A 126 -1.92 11.24 -11.57
C LEU A 126 -0.41 11.34 -11.31
N PRO A 127 0.33 10.21 -11.37
CA PRO A 127 1.79 10.22 -11.43
C PRO A 127 2.30 11.20 -12.50
N HIS A 128 3.18 12.11 -12.08
CA HIS A 128 3.70 13.19 -12.93
C HIS A 128 2.61 14.04 -13.62
N ASN A 129 1.40 14.11 -13.04
CA ASN A 129 0.24 14.82 -13.58
C ASN A 129 -0.24 14.32 -14.95
N LYS A 130 0.21 13.13 -15.38
CA LYS A 130 0.06 12.68 -16.76
C LYS A 130 -0.30 11.20 -16.89
N TYR A 131 0.32 10.31 -16.13
CA TYR A 131 0.30 8.88 -16.46
C TYR A 131 -0.79 8.07 -15.74
N GLU A 132 -1.63 7.36 -16.49
CA GLU A 132 -2.68 6.50 -15.94
C GLU A 132 -2.20 5.11 -15.55
N TYR A 133 -1.06 4.64 -16.04
CA TYR A 133 -0.60 3.27 -15.79
C TYR A 133 0.84 3.22 -15.27
N GLN A 134 1.10 2.26 -14.39
CA GLN A 134 2.45 1.85 -13.99
C GLN A 134 2.64 0.37 -14.29
N VAL A 135 3.59 0.08 -15.17
CA VAL A 135 3.94 -1.29 -15.58
C VAL A 135 5.20 -1.71 -14.85
N HIS A 136 5.07 -2.75 -14.01
CA HIS A 136 6.18 -3.43 -13.36
C HIS A 136 6.70 -4.52 -14.29
N VAL A 137 8.00 -4.49 -14.53
CA VAL A 137 8.68 -5.50 -15.33
C VAL A 137 9.18 -6.63 -14.43
N ASN A 138 9.24 -7.83 -14.99
CA ASN A 138 9.70 -9.01 -14.29
C ASN A 138 11.15 -8.86 -13.78
N GLY A 139 11.42 -9.39 -12.58
CA GLY A 139 12.74 -9.37 -11.95
C GLY A 139 13.83 -10.12 -12.72
N TYR A 140 13.48 -10.98 -13.69
CA TYR A 140 14.40 -11.68 -14.56
C TYR A 140 14.16 -11.33 -16.03
N LEU A 141 13.86 -10.05 -16.30
CA LEU A 141 13.54 -9.52 -17.63
C LEU A 141 14.51 -10.02 -18.72
N HIS A 142 15.81 -9.96 -18.44
CA HIS A 142 16.88 -10.36 -19.35
C HIS A 142 16.83 -11.85 -19.78
N LYS A 143 16.10 -12.71 -19.05
CA LYS A 143 15.87 -14.11 -19.41
C LYS A 143 14.57 -14.33 -20.19
N LYS A 144 13.71 -13.31 -20.26
CA LYS A 144 12.35 -13.39 -20.82
C LYS A 144 12.18 -12.63 -22.13
N ILE A 145 13.25 -12.01 -22.62
CA ILE A 145 13.25 -11.19 -23.82
C ILE A 145 14.49 -11.47 -24.64
N THR A 146 14.33 -11.58 -25.95
CA THR A 146 15.42 -11.68 -26.92
C THR A 146 16.07 -10.32 -27.17
N THR A 147 17.24 -10.29 -27.80
CA THR A 147 17.88 -9.04 -28.21
C THR A 147 17.00 -8.23 -29.15
N HIS A 148 16.30 -8.88 -30.09
CA HIS A 148 15.40 -8.21 -31.03
C HIS A 148 14.21 -7.56 -30.33
N GLU A 149 13.52 -8.31 -29.46
CA GLU A 149 12.41 -7.76 -28.67
C GLU A 149 12.87 -6.63 -27.74
N ARG A 150 14.07 -6.73 -27.16
CA ARG A 150 14.67 -5.67 -26.34
C ARG A 150 14.84 -4.39 -27.14
N THR A 151 15.37 -4.47 -28.36
CA THR A 151 15.52 -3.32 -29.25
C THR A 151 14.16 -2.75 -29.67
N ALA A 152 13.21 -3.60 -30.06
CA ALA A 152 11.86 -3.15 -30.43
C ALA A 152 11.16 -2.42 -29.27
N LEU A 153 11.26 -2.97 -28.06
CA LEU A 153 10.74 -2.37 -26.84
C LEU A 153 11.45 -1.05 -26.50
N ALA A 154 12.77 -1.00 -26.64
CA ALA A 154 13.55 0.22 -26.39
C ALA A 154 13.10 1.34 -27.35
N ASN A 155 13.01 1.06 -28.65
CA ASN A 155 12.55 2.04 -29.64
C ASN A 155 11.14 2.53 -29.31
N LEU A 156 10.20 1.60 -29.07
CA LEU A 156 8.81 1.95 -28.72
C LEU A 156 8.71 2.85 -27.47
N ILE A 157 9.58 2.64 -26.47
CA ILE A 157 9.57 3.40 -25.22
C ILE A 157 10.29 4.74 -25.36
N TYR A 158 11.46 4.78 -26.02
CA TYR A 158 12.26 6.00 -26.13
C TYR A 158 11.69 6.99 -27.13
N ASP A 159 11.04 6.51 -28.19
CA ASP A 159 10.46 7.36 -29.23
C ASP A 159 9.09 7.94 -28.83
N ASN A 160 8.57 7.59 -27.64
CA ASN A 160 7.22 7.92 -27.24
C ASN A 160 7.14 8.66 -25.90
N GLU A 161 6.80 9.94 -25.94
CA GLU A 161 6.62 10.81 -24.75
C GLU A 161 5.48 10.38 -23.81
N ARG A 162 4.62 9.47 -24.28
CA ARG A 162 3.54 8.84 -23.51
C ARG A 162 4.08 7.77 -22.57
N VAL A 163 5.39 7.49 -22.59
CA VAL A 163 6.07 6.57 -21.68
C VAL A 163 7.14 7.30 -20.88
N LYS A 164 7.26 6.94 -19.58
CA LYS A 164 8.32 7.43 -18.72
C LYS A 164 8.98 6.32 -17.92
N ILE A 165 10.25 6.06 -18.23
CA ILE A 165 11.07 5.12 -17.45
C ILE A 165 11.51 5.78 -16.15
N ALA A 166 10.95 5.29 -15.04
CA ALA A 166 11.33 5.74 -13.70
C ALA A 166 12.49 4.93 -13.10
N SER A 167 12.72 3.70 -13.55
CA SER A 167 13.76 2.83 -13.03
C SER A 167 15.09 2.99 -13.77
N HIS A 168 16.17 3.27 -13.04
CA HIS A 168 17.53 3.34 -13.59
C HIS A 168 17.97 1.98 -14.17
N THR A 169 17.67 0.89 -13.49
CA THR A 169 18.02 -0.48 -13.93
C THR A 169 17.37 -0.85 -15.26
N LEU A 170 16.12 -0.41 -15.45
CA LEU A 170 15.39 -0.65 -16.69
C LEU A 170 15.95 0.23 -17.81
N ARG A 171 16.32 1.47 -17.50
CA ARG A 171 16.95 2.38 -18.45
C ARG A 171 18.28 1.82 -18.96
N ASP A 172 19.18 1.42 -18.07
CA ASP A 172 20.49 0.84 -18.44
C ASP A 172 20.33 -0.44 -19.29
N PHE A 173 19.29 -1.21 -18.99
CA PHE A 173 18.99 -2.41 -19.77
C PHE A 173 18.42 -2.04 -21.14
N LEU A 174 17.47 -1.12 -21.25
CA LEU A 174 16.92 -0.78 -22.57
C LEU A 174 17.95 -0.03 -23.45
N SER A 175 18.85 0.75 -22.86
CA SER A 175 19.89 1.50 -23.59
C SER A 175 21.07 0.65 -24.10
N GLY A 176 21.13 -0.64 -23.77
CA GLY A 176 22.28 -1.49 -24.13
C GLY A 176 23.41 -1.49 -23.10
N THR A 177 23.44 -0.55 -22.15
CA THR A 177 24.56 -0.35 -21.21
C THR A 177 24.76 -1.53 -20.26
N LYS A 178 23.68 -2.23 -19.88
CA LYS A 178 23.74 -3.45 -19.07
C LYS A 178 22.99 -4.60 -19.73
N ASN A 179 23.53 -5.80 -19.63
CA ASN A 179 22.89 -7.02 -20.15
C ASN A 179 21.88 -7.65 -19.18
N TYR A 180 21.85 -7.19 -17.94
CA TYR A 180 20.99 -7.74 -16.89
C TYR A 180 20.06 -6.66 -16.34
N CYS A 181 18.80 -7.03 -16.16
CA CYS A 181 17.79 -6.22 -15.47
C CYS A 181 17.11 -7.07 -14.41
N TRP A 182 17.16 -6.58 -13.16
CA TRP A 182 16.59 -7.23 -11.98
C TRP A 182 15.19 -6.71 -11.63
N GLY A 183 14.50 -6.14 -12.62
CA GLY A 183 13.19 -5.54 -12.47
C GLY A 183 13.20 -4.01 -12.50
N GLY A 184 12.03 -3.44 -12.25
CA GLY A 184 11.79 -2.00 -12.32
C GLY A 184 10.36 -1.72 -12.75
N TYR A 185 10.09 -0.47 -13.05
CA TYR A 185 8.81 -0.07 -13.61
C TYR A 185 8.96 1.18 -14.48
N PHE A 186 7.96 1.38 -15.34
CA PHE A 186 7.78 2.58 -16.12
C PHE A 186 6.30 3.01 -16.07
N TYR A 187 6.04 4.26 -16.42
CA TYR A 187 4.71 4.82 -16.49
C TYR A 187 4.25 4.93 -17.93
N ILE A 188 2.97 4.70 -18.18
CA ILE A 188 2.32 4.82 -19.48
C ILE A 188 1.12 5.75 -19.33
N GLU A 189 0.92 6.60 -20.33
CA GLU A 189 -0.11 7.64 -20.31
C GLU A 189 -1.51 7.05 -20.34
N ASP A 190 -1.77 6.10 -21.24
CA ASP A 190 -3.12 5.60 -21.51
C ASP A 190 -3.12 4.13 -22.00
N GLU A 191 -4.33 3.58 -22.12
CA GLU A 191 -4.57 2.19 -22.50
C GLU A 191 -4.09 1.85 -23.92
N LYS A 192 -4.16 2.78 -24.88
CA LYS A 192 -3.71 2.51 -26.26
C LYS A 192 -2.21 2.19 -26.28
N MET A 193 -1.42 2.98 -25.53
CA MET A 193 0.02 2.74 -25.43
C MET A 193 0.32 1.47 -24.61
N LEU A 194 -0.48 1.15 -23.60
CA LEU A 194 -0.36 -0.11 -22.87
C LEU A 194 -0.58 -1.33 -23.79
N SER A 195 -1.59 -1.29 -24.66
CA SER A 195 -1.85 -2.35 -25.64
C SER A 195 -0.68 -2.53 -26.62
N ALA A 196 -0.04 -1.45 -27.07
CA ALA A 196 1.15 -1.53 -27.91
C ALA A 196 2.31 -2.26 -27.20
N ILE A 197 2.52 -2.01 -25.91
CA ILE A 197 3.54 -2.72 -25.11
C ILE A 197 3.19 -4.21 -24.99
N TYR A 198 1.90 -4.55 -24.79
CA TYR A 198 1.47 -5.95 -24.76
C TYR A 198 1.71 -6.66 -26.10
N MET A 199 1.56 -5.97 -27.23
CA MET A 199 1.83 -6.54 -28.56
C MET A 199 3.32 -6.80 -28.78
N VAL A 200 4.19 -5.87 -28.36
CA VAL A 200 5.63 -5.96 -28.61
C VAL A 200 6.33 -6.89 -27.61
N SER A 201 5.91 -6.90 -26.35
CA SER A 201 6.67 -7.57 -25.30
C SER A 201 5.82 -7.99 -24.09
N LYS A 202 4.70 -8.70 -24.29
CA LYS A 202 3.85 -9.21 -23.20
C LYS A 202 4.62 -9.93 -22.07
N ASN A 203 5.64 -10.71 -22.43
CA ASN A 203 6.36 -11.60 -21.52
C ASN A 203 7.17 -10.88 -20.43
N ILE A 204 7.39 -9.57 -20.60
CA ILE A 204 8.13 -8.75 -19.66
C ILE A 204 7.27 -8.25 -18.50
N ILE A 205 5.96 -8.19 -18.71
CA ILE A 205 5.02 -7.54 -17.80
C ILE A 205 4.74 -8.50 -16.64
N ASP A 206 5.11 -8.08 -15.44
CA ASP A 206 4.80 -8.80 -14.21
C ASP A 206 3.47 -8.34 -13.64
N LYS A 207 3.29 -7.02 -13.57
CA LYS A 207 2.10 -6.41 -12.99
C LYS A 207 1.84 -5.03 -13.59
N VAL A 208 0.59 -4.75 -13.90
CA VAL A 208 0.12 -3.40 -14.24
C VAL A 208 -0.65 -2.84 -13.06
N LYS A 209 -0.49 -1.54 -12.79
CA LYS A 209 -1.34 -0.77 -11.89
C LYS A 209 -1.98 0.38 -12.67
N ARG A 210 -3.28 0.57 -12.54
CA ARG A 210 -4.03 1.69 -13.09
C ARG A 210 -4.21 2.77 -12.03
N TYR A 211 -4.09 4.04 -12.41
CA TYR A 211 -4.38 5.20 -11.61
C TYR A 211 -5.63 5.86 -12.16
N VAL A 212 -6.63 6.04 -11.30
CA VAL A 212 -7.87 6.75 -11.64
C VAL A 212 -7.88 8.03 -10.83
N LYS A 213 -8.07 9.16 -11.50
CA LYS A 213 -8.17 10.45 -10.82
C LYS A 213 -9.58 10.60 -10.25
N ALA A 214 -9.68 10.87 -8.94
CA ALA A 214 -10.91 11.30 -8.28
C ALA A 214 -10.90 12.81 -8.08
#